data_AF-A0A5C5YHR9-F1
#
_entry.id   AF-A0A5C5YHR9-F1
#
_cell.length_a   1.000
_cell.length_b   1.000
_cell.length_c   1.000
_cell.angle_alpha   90.00
_cell.angle_beta   90.00
_cell.angle_gamma   90.00
#
_symmetry.space_group_name_H-M   'P 1'
#
loop_
_entity.id
_entity.type
_entity.pdbx_description
1 polymer ?
#
loop_
_entity_poly.entity_id
_entity_poly.type
_entity_poly.pdbx_seq_one_letter_code
_entity_poly.pdbx_strand_id
1 'polypeptide(L)'
;MPVVPLYLLLMAFSLLVGCLVPWFYEWTGSEQSRMSPLVGQAAIAMCVLAAVVCAALPWAPLASPTPRGDARPRFRFTIRLLLAATAALAVVVAAGVRYPLVVSGALCAVAYGYAGWVGGRSRDRRWPIAALLACMLLPFVWVFFYEELERLWPSIFWIMGGAPVLFSAILINSLLGQGMNETPWLAVLLTAVELALGVWLVQQGPRRAIAYIVIALLVSTFGSFVLNALVRA
;
A
#
# COMPACT_ATOMS: atom_id res chain seq x y z
N MET A 1 -21.17 14.11 7.98
CA MET A 1 -21.47 13.22 6.83
C MET A 1 -21.07 11.79 7.17
N PRO A 2 -21.75 10.75 6.66
CA PRO A 2 -21.25 9.38 6.77
C PRO A 2 -19.88 9.28 6.09
N VAL A 3 -18.91 8.61 6.70
CA VAL A 3 -17.53 8.49 6.17
C VAL A 3 -17.46 7.43 5.05
N VAL A 4 -18.43 6.50 5.02
CA VAL A 4 -18.54 5.42 4.03
C VAL A 4 -18.50 5.90 2.57
N PRO A 5 -19.28 6.90 2.12
CA PRO A 5 -19.21 7.37 0.73
C PRO A 5 -17.82 7.86 0.32
N LEU A 6 -17.05 8.45 1.23
CA LEU A 6 -15.68 8.89 0.94
C LEU A 6 -14.75 7.69 0.71
N TYR A 7 -14.86 6.64 1.52
CA TYR A 7 -14.12 5.39 1.31
C TYR A 7 -14.47 4.73 -0.01
N LEU A 8 -15.76 4.65 -0.35
CA LEU A 8 -16.21 4.11 -1.64
C LEU A 8 -15.71 4.95 -2.82
N LEU A 9 -15.70 6.27 -2.68
CA LEU A 9 -15.16 7.18 -3.71
C LEU A 9 -13.66 6.95 -3.91
N LEU A 10 -12.88 6.78 -2.84
CA LEU A 10 -11.45 6.45 -2.94
C LEU A 10 -11.22 5.10 -3.62
N MET A 11 -12.04 4.08 -3.31
CA MET A 11 -12.00 2.78 -3.99
C MET A 11 -12.29 2.92 -5.48
N ALA A 12 -13.38 3.61 -5.85
CA ALA A 12 -13.78 3.80 -7.24
C ALA A 12 -12.72 4.60 -8.01
N PHE A 13 -12.16 5.64 -7.40
CA PHE A 13 -11.08 6.43 -7.97
C PHE A 13 -9.82 5.59 -8.16
N SER A 14 -9.44 4.74 -7.20
CA SER A 14 -8.28 3.85 -7.35
C SER A 14 -8.44 2.83 -8.47
N LEU A 15 -9.66 2.31 -8.69
CA LEU A 15 -9.98 1.44 -9.81
C LEU A 15 -9.87 2.19 -11.14
N LEU A 16 -10.44 3.38 -11.21
CA LEU A 16 -10.39 4.23 -12.40
C LEU A 16 -8.95 4.56 -12.78
N VAL A 17 -8.12 4.93 -11.81
CA VAL A 17 -6.68 5.14 -12.02
C VAL A 17 -6.03 3.88 -12.58
N GLY A 18 -6.26 2.71 -11.95
CA GLY A 18 -5.69 1.45 -12.42
C GLY A 18 -6.07 1.10 -13.86
N CYS A 19 -7.32 1.36 -14.27
CA CYS A 19 -7.76 1.16 -15.65
C CYS A 19 -7.16 2.18 -16.64
N LEU A 20 -6.85 3.40 -16.18
CA LEU A 20 -6.32 4.46 -17.02
C LEU A 20 -4.80 4.36 -17.26
N VAL A 21 -4.04 3.63 -16.43
CA VAL A 21 -2.58 3.53 -16.57
C VAL A 21 -2.15 3.05 -17.96
N PRO A 22 -2.65 1.92 -18.52
CA PRO A 22 -2.26 1.50 -19.86
C PRO A 22 -2.65 2.51 -20.94
N TRP A 23 -3.86 3.05 -20.83
CA TRP A 23 -4.39 4.03 -21.78
C TRP A 23 -3.56 5.33 -21.78
N PHE A 24 -3.03 5.75 -20.62
CA PHE A 24 -2.14 6.89 -20.52
C PHE A 24 -0.86 6.70 -21.35
N TYR A 25 -0.24 5.50 -21.32
CA TYR A 25 0.94 5.22 -22.13
C TYR A 25 0.64 5.19 -23.63
N GLU A 26 -0.51 4.64 -24.02
CA GLU A 26 -0.97 4.65 -25.42
C GLU A 26 -1.24 6.07 -25.92
N TRP A 27 -1.97 6.87 -25.15
CA TRP A 27 -2.29 8.24 -25.50
C TRP A 27 -1.04 9.13 -25.63
N THR A 28 -0.04 8.91 -24.78
CA THR A 28 1.21 9.70 -24.85
C THR A 28 2.18 9.24 -25.93
N GLY A 29 1.88 8.16 -26.65
CA GLY A 29 2.72 7.64 -27.73
C GLY A 29 4.13 7.25 -27.29
N SER A 30 4.35 7.00 -26.00
CA SER A 30 5.66 6.66 -25.50
C SER A 30 6.01 5.23 -25.90
N GLU A 31 6.98 5.10 -26.81
CA GLU A 31 7.57 3.81 -27.16
C GLU A 31 8.25 3.16 -25.95
N GLN A 32 8.25 1.82 -25.95
CA GLN A 32 8.60 0.91 -24.87
C GLN A 32 9.92 1.20 -24.12
N SER A 33 10.83 1.97 -24.71
CA SER A 33 12.17 2.21 -24.14
C SER A 33 12.26 3.36 -23.13
N ARG A 34 11.22 4.21 -22.99
CA ARG A 34 11.31 5.42 -22.12
C ARG A 34 10.01 5.69 -21.37
N MET A 35 10.12 6.11 -20.10
CA MET A 35 8.99 6.69 -19.39
C MET A 35 8.48 7.93 -20.14
N SER A 36 7.16 8.03 -20.29
CA SER A 36 6.53 9.19 -20.91
C SER A 36 6.93 10.49 -20.17
N PRO A 37 7.30 11.56 -20.89
CA PRO A 37 7.72 12.82 -20.27
C PRO A 37 6.61 13.45 -19.40
N LEU A 38 5.35 13.07 -19.63
CA LEU A 38 4.21 13.54 -18.85
C LEU A 38 4.04 12.82 -17.50
N VAL A 39 4.72 11.69 -17.26
CA VAL A 39 4.64 10.97 -15.98
C VAL A 39 5.06 11.87 -14.82
N GLY A 40 6.12 12.67 -14.99
CA GLY A 40 6.57 13.63 -13.98
C GLY A 40 5.54 14.73 -13.69
N GLN A 41 4.85 15.24 -14.71
CA GLN A 41 3.81 16.26 -14.52
C GLN A 41 2.57 15.67 -13.86
N ALA A 42 2.15 14.47 -14.27
CA ALA A 42 1.08 13.72 -13.62
C ALA A 42 1.44 13.45 -12.15
N ALA A 43 2.71 13.12 -11.87
CA ALA A 43 3.19 12.90 -10.52
C ALA A 43 2.99 14.13 -9.63
N ILE A 44 3.45 15.29 -10.10
CA ILE A 44 3.33 16.55 -9.38
C ILE A 44 1.85 16.90 -9.18
N ALA A 45 1.01 16.74 -10.21
CA ALA A 45 -0.42 17.01 -10.11
C ALA A 45 -1.11 16.13 -9.04
N MET A 46 -0.78 14.83 -9.00
CA MET A 46 -1.30 13.92 -7.98
C MET A 46 -0.80 14.27 -6.58
N CYS A 47 0.47 14.66 -6.42
CA CYS A 47 1.02 15.13 -5.14
C CYS A 47 0.32 16.40 -4.64
N VAL A 48 0.08 17.38 -5.53
CA VAL A 48 -0.66 18.60 -5.22
C VAL A 48 -2.09 18.27 -4.81
N LEU A 49 -2.78 17.40 -5.56
CA LEU A 49 -4.13 16.98 -5.22
C LEU A 49 -4.18 16.28 -3.86
N ALA A 50 -3.24 15.36 -3.58
CA ALA A 50 -3.12 14.69 -2.30
C ALA A 50 -2.87 15.70 -1.17
N ALA A 51 -2.00 16.69 -1.37
CA ALA A 51 -1.72 17.75 -0.41
C ALA A 51 -2.96 18.61 -0.13
N VAL A 52 -3.72 18.97 -1.16
CA VAL A 52 -4.98 19.73 -1.03
C VAL A 52 -6.02 18.92 -0.25
N VAL A 53 -6.19 17.64 -0.57
CA VAL A 53 -7.12 16.76 0.16
C VAL A 53 -6.69 16.64 1.63
N CYS A 54 -5.41 16.38 1.89
CA CYS A 54 -4.87 16.28 3.25
C CYS A 54 -5.00 17.59 4.03
N ALA A 55 -4.76 18.73 3.38
CA ALA A 55 -4.96 20.05 3.97
C ALA A 55 -6.43 20.29 4.28
N ALA A 56 -7.37 19.87 3.43
CA ALA A 56 -8.81 20.06 3.64
C ALA A 56 -9.41 19.21 4.79
N LEU A 57 -8.78 18.09 5.16
CA LEU A 57 -9.29 17.12 6.15
C LEU A 57 -9.63 17.69 7.55
N PRO A 58 -8.88 18.64 8.14
CA PRO A 58 -9.21 19.20 9.45
C PRO A 58 -10.55 19.94 9.46
N TRP A 59 -10.91 20.56 8.33
CA TRP A 59 -12.15 21.33 8.16
C TRP A 59 -13.34 20.47 7.72
N ALA A 60 -13.10 19.22 7.30
CA ALA A 60 -14.17 18.31 6.91
C ALA A 60 -15.03 17.91 8.14
N PRO A 61 -16.38 18.01 8.06
CA PRO A 61 -17.30 17.58 9.11
C PRO A 61 -17.43 16.05 9.13
N LEU A 62 -16.32 15.40 9.48
CA LEU A 62 -16.22 13.97 9.71
C LEU A 62 -16.70 13.69 11.14
N ALA A 63 -17.81 12.98 11.26
CA ALA A 63 -18.27 12.52 12.56
C ALA A 63 -17.21 11.57 13.11
N SER A 64 -16.47 12.02 14.13
CA SER A 64 -15.64 11.11 14.92
C SER A 64 -16.62 10.17 15.62
N PRO A 65 -16.53 8.84 15.42
CA PRO A 65 -17.27 7.92 16.27
C PRO A 65 -16.93 8.29 17.72
N THR A 66 -17.97 8.57 18.52
CA THR A 66 -17.80 8.87 19.94
C THR A 66 -16.87 7.81 20.50
N PRO A 67 -15.76 8.19 21.17
CA PRO A 67 -14.85 7.21 21.73
C PRO A 67 -15.68 6.35 22.66
N ARG A 68 -15.99 5.11 22.23
CA ARG A 68 -16.61 4.12 23.07
C ARG A 68 -15.71 4.06 24.29
N GLY A 69 -16.27 4.34 25.46
CA GLY A 69 -15.58 4.36 26.76
C GLY A 69 -15.07 2.98 27.18
N ASP A 70 -14.70 2.13 26.21
CA ASP A 70 -13.93 0.93 26.43
C ASP A 70 -12.59 1.41 26.95
N ALA A 71 -12.43 1.35 28.27
CA ALA A 71 -11.19 1.62 28.96
C ALA A 71 -10.08 0.88 28.23
N ARG A 72 -9.27 1.60 27.43
CA ARG A 72 -8.14 1.02 26.72
C ARG A 72 -7.36 0.24 27.77
N PRO A 73 -7.23 -1.10 27.64
CA PRO A 73 -6.45 -1.85 28.61
C PRO A 73 -5.08 -1.19 28.64
N ARG A 74 -4.72 -0.58 29.77
CA ARG A 74 -3.39 0.01 29.96
C ARG A 74 -2.43 -1.13 29.70
N PHE A 75 -1.74 -1.08 28.57
CA PHE A 75 -0.77 -2.09 28.17
C PHE A 75 0.31 -2.12 29.25
N ARG A 76 0.19 -3.06 30.19
CA ARG A 76 1.20 -3.26 31.22
C ARG A 76 2.33 -4.02 30.53
N PHE A 77 3.31 -3.26 30.05
CA PHE A 77 4.56 -3.82 29.54
C PHE A 77 5.21 -4.60 30.67
N THR A 78 4.95 -5.91 30.67
CA THR A 78 5.65 -6.83 31.57
C THR A 78 7.03 -7.02 30.97
N ILE A 79 8.08 -7.01 31.79
CA ILE A 79 9.47 -7.24 31.35
C ILE A 79 9.58 -8.49 30.46
N ARG A 80 8.79 -9.54 30.78
CA ARG A 80 8.68 -10.77 29.96
C ARG A 80 8.19 -10.52 28.54
N LEU A 81 7.20 -9.65 28.35
CA LEU A 81 6.70 -9.28 27.02
C LEU A 81 7.76 -8.52 26.23
N LEU A 82 8.48 -7.60 26.90
CA LEU A 82 9.56 -6.85 26.27
C LEU A 82 10.68 -7.80 25.81
N LEU A 83 11.12 -8.72 26.68
CA LEU A 83 12.13 -9.73 26.35
C LEU A 83 11.67 -10.68 25.23
N ALA A 84 10.41 -11.11 25.27
CA ALA A 84 9.86 -11.96 24.21
C ALA A 84 9.80 -11.21 22.87
N ALA A 85 9.42 -9.93 22.87
CA ALA A 85 9.37 -9.10 21.68
C ALA A 85 10.76 -8.83 21.09
N THR A 86 11.76 -8.53 21.93
CA THR A 86 13.14 -8.34 21.47
C THR A 86 13.75 -9.62 20.94
N ALA A 87 13.51 -10.77 21.60
CA ALA A 87 13.97 -12.07 21.11
C ALA A 87 13.33 -12.43 19.77
N ALA A 88 12.01 -12.24 19.63
CA ALA A 88 11.31 -12.47 18.37
C ALA A 88 11.86 -11.56 17.26
N LEU A 89 12.09 -10.27 17.55
CA LEU A 89 12.69 -9.33 16.60
C LEU A 89 14.08 -9.79 16.17
N ALA A 90 14.93 -10.21 17.10
CA ALA A 90 16.27 -10.71 16.80
C ALA A 90 16.23 -11.94 15.88
N VAL A 91 15.32 -12.89 16.13
CA VAL A 91 15.12 -14.06 15.27
C VAL A 91 14.64 -13.65 13.87
N VAL A 92 13.70 -12.72 13.77
CA VAL A 92 13.21 -12.21 12.48
C VAL A 92 14.33 -11.52 11.70
N VAL A 93 15.16 -10.71 12.36
CA VAL A 93 16.31 -10.05 11.73
C VAL A 93 17.34 -11.08 11.26
N ALA A 94 17.71 -12.03 12.12
CA ALA A 94 18.67 -13.09 11.76
C ALA A 94 18.16 -13.96 10.60
N ALA A 95 16.88 -14.32 10.61
CA ALA A 95 16.25 -15.05 9.52
C ALA A 95 16.17 -14.19 8.24
N GLY A 96 15.90 -12.89 8.37
CA GLY A 96 15.81 -11.96 7.24
C GLY A 96 17.15 -11.79 6.51
N VAL A 97 18.26 -11.83 7.23
CA VAL A 97 19.60 -11.82 6.61
C VAL A 97 19.85 -13.08 5.78
N ARG A 98 19.33 -14.24 6.22
CA ARG A 98 19.61 -15.53 5.57
C ARG A 98 18.60 -15.90 4.48
N TYR A 99 17.33 -15.55 4.67
CA TYR A 99 16.21 -15.91 3.79
C TYR A 99 15.27 -14.71 3.59
N PRO A 100 15.75 -13.61 3.00
CA PRO A 100 15.01 -12.34 2.96
C PRO A 100 13.63 -12.46 2.31
N LEU A 101 13.53 -13.20 1.20
CA LEU A 101 12.28 -13.40 0.46
C LEU A 101 11.23 -14.20 1.25
N VAL A 102 11.66 -15.25 1.96
CA VAL A 102 10.76 -16.11 2.75
C VAL A 102 10.24 -15.35 3.95
N VAL A 103 11.13 -14.63 4.65
CA VAL A 103 10.76 -13.84 5.83
C VAL A 103 9.85 -12.67 5.44
N SER A 104 10.17 -11.93 4.38
CA SER A 104 9.31 -10.83 3.92
C SER A 104 7.94 -11.34 3.46
N GLY A 105 7.89 -12.46 2.72
CA GLY A 105 6.64 -13.12 2.33
C GLY A 105 5.79 -13.52 3.53
N ALA A 106 6.40 -14.14 4.56
CA ALA A 106 5.71 -14.53 5.78
C ALA A 106 5.18 -13.31 6.56
N LEU A 107 5.98 -12.26 6.69
CA LEU A 107 5.56 -11.01 7.34
C LEU A 107 4.40 -10.33 6.59
N CYS A 108 4.46 -10.34 5.26
CA CYS A 108 3.40 -9.81 4.41
C CYS A 108 2.10 -10.61 4.58
N ALA A 109 2.17 -11.95 4.56
CA ALA A 109 1.02 -12.81 4.83
C ALA A 109 0.40 -12.54 6.21
N VAL A 110 1.21 -12.35 7.26
CA VAL A 110 0.75 -11.98 8.60
C VAL A 110 0.08 -10.61 8.59
N ALA A 111 0.62 -9.62 7.87
CA ALA A 111 0.03 -8.29 7.75
C ALA A 111 -1.35 -8.33 7.07
N TYR A 112 -1.51 -9.08 5.98
CA TYR A 112 -2.81 -9.29 5.32
C TYR A 112 -3.80 -10.05 6.21
N GLY A 113 -3.34 -11.11 6.89
CA GLY A 113 -4.15 -11.84 7.85
C GLY A 113 -4.64 -10.94 8.99
N TYR A 114 -3.76 -10.07 9.50
CA TYR A 114 -4.11 -9.08 10.52
C TYR A 114 -5.12 -8.06 10.00
N ALA A 115 -4.93 -7.52 8.79
CA ALA A 115 -5.88 -6.60 8.17
C ALA A 115 -7.27 -7.24 8.01
N GLY A 116 -7.33 -8.48 7.51
CA GLY A 116 -8.55 -9.27 7.37
C GLY A 116 -9.23 -9.55 8.71
N TRP A 117 -8.46 -9.91 9.74
CA TRP A 117 -8.98 -10.14 11.09
C TRP A 117 -9.57 -8.87 11.71
N VAL A 118 -8.88 -7.73 11.63
CA VAL A 118 -9.38 -6.44 12.15
C VAL A 118 -10.64 -6.00 11.38
N GLY A 119 -10.65 -6.15 10.05
CA GLY A 119 -11.81 -5.85 9.22
C GLY A 119 -13.00 -6.75 9.54
N GLY A 120 -12.78 -8.05 9.67
CA GLY A 120 -13.84 -9.02 10.00
C GLY A 120 -14.48 -8.76 11.36
N ARG A 121 -13.67 -8.43 12.38
CA ARG A 121 -14.11 -8.29 13.76
C ARG A 121 -14.85 -6.99 14.06
N SER A 122 -14.53 -5.88 13.40
CA SER A 122 -15.12 -4.56 13.70
C SER A 122 -15.88 -3.98 12.52
N ARG A 123 -17.22 -3.94 12.59
CA ARG A 123 -18.08 -3.38 11.53
C ARG A 123 -17.68 -1.95 11.15
N ASP A 124 -17.34 -1.12 12.14
CA ASP A 124 -16.95 0.27 11.93
C ASP A 124 -15.61 0.43 11.18
N ARG A 125 -14.76 -0.60 11.17
CA ARG A 125 -13.43 -0.60 10.53
C ARG A 125 -13.39 -1.31 9.19
N ARG A 126 -14.48 -1.96 8.76
CA ARG A 126 -14.55 -2.70 7.49
C ARG A 126 -14.26 -1.81 6.29
N TRP A 127 -14.98 -0.70 6.19
CA TRP A 127 -14.87 0.24 5.08
C TRP A 127 -13.50 0.90 4.96
N PRO A 128 -12.87 1.45 6.01
CA PRO A 128 -11.54 2.02 5.88
C PRO A 128 -10.46 0.97 5.56
N ILE A 129 -10.56 -0.26 6.08
CA ILE A 129 -9.61 -1.33 5.73
C ILE A 129 -9.82 -1.78 4.27
N ALA A 130 -11.07 -1.92 3.83
CA ALA A 130 -11.39 -2.24 2.45
C ALA A 130 -10.88 -1.14 1.49
N ALA A 131 -11.05 0.14 1.85
CA ALA A 131 -10.53 1.25 1.08
C ALA A 131 -8.99 1.28 1.05
N LEU A 132 -8.33 0.99 2.17
CA LEU A 132 -6.88 0.85 2.22
C LEU A 132 -6.39 -0.24 1.26
N LEU A 133 -6.94 -1.45 1.36
CA LEU A 133 -6.57 -2.57 0.50
C LEU A 133 -6.87 -2.28 -0.97
N ALA A 134 -8.01 -1.66 -1.26
CA ALA A 134 -8.38 -1.26 -2.61
C ALA A 134 -7.42 -0.21 -3.17
N CYS A 135 -7.09 0.84 -2.42
CA CYS A 135 -6.14 1.86 -2.85
C CYS A 135 -4.72 1.32 -3.02
N MET A 136 -4.35 0.25 -2.30
CA MET A 136 -3.08 -0.44 -2.50
C MET A 136 -3.07 -1.34 -3.74
N LEU A 137 -4.17 -2.07 -4.01
CA LEU A 137 -4.19 -3.16 -5.01
C LEU A 137 -4.86 -2.78 -6.34
N LEU A 138 -5.93 -2.00 -6.33
CA LEU A 138 -6.69 -1.65 -7.54
C LEU A 138 -5.92 -0.81 -8.57
N PRO A 139 -4.92 0.02 -8.20
CA PRO A 139 -4.05 0.64 -9.20
C PRO A 139 -3.36 -0.37 -10.13
N PHE A 140 -3.24 -1.64 -9.72
CA PHE A 140 -2.62 -2.72 -10.50
C PHE A 140 -3.63 -3.60 -11.23
N VAL A 141 -4.92 -3.25 -11.24
CA VAL A 141 -5.98 -4.09 -11.85
C VAL A 141 -5.74 -4.36 -13.33
N TRP A 142 -5.05 -3.46 -14.04
CA TRP A 142 -4.72 -3.63 -15.46
C TRP A 142 -3.87 -4.88 -15.74
N VAL A 143 -3.11 -5.38 -14.76
CA VAL A 143 -2.30 -6.59 -14.90
C VAL A 143 -3.18 -7.80 -15.24
N PHE A 144 -4.43 -7.84 -14.76
CA PHE A 144 -5.37 -8.93 -15.06
C PHE A 144 -5.90 -8.91 -16.51
N PHE A 145 -5.80 -7.78 -17.20
CA PHE A 145 -6.22 -7.65 -18.61
C PHE A 145 -5.06 -7.83 -19.58
N TYR A 146 -3.86 -8.16 -19.08
CA TYR A 146 -2.69 -8.36 -19.92
C TYR A 146 -2.77 -9.74 -20.58
N GLU A 147 -2.58 -9.81 -21.90
CA GLU A 147 -2.75 -11.04 -22.69
C GLU A 147 -1.81 -12.18 -22.23
N GLU A 148 -0.65 -11.86 -21.64
CA GLU A 148 0.29 -12.84 -21.11
C GLU A 148 0.02 -13.23 -19.63
N LEU A 149 -1.18 -13.04 -19.12
CA LEU A 149 -1.52 -13.34 -17.72
C LEU A 149 -1.17 -14.79 -17.32
N GLU A 150 -1.34 -15.75 -18.22
CA GLU A 150 -1.01 -17.17 -17.98
C GLU A 150 0.46 -17.36 -17.64
N ARG A 151 1.35 -16.61 -18.30
CA ARG A 151 2.80 -16.65 -18.05
C ARG A 151 3.16 -16.01 -16.72
N LEU A 152 2.40 -14.98 -16.31
CA LEU A 152 2.60 -14.27 -15.06
C LEU A 152 1.93 -14.94 -13.86
N TRP A 153 1.09 -15.95 -14.07
CA TRP A 153 0.31 -16.59 -13.00
C TRP A 153 1.12 -17.03 -11.76
N PRO A 154 2.30 -17.69 -11.90
CA PRO A 154 3.11 -18.07 -10.75
C PRO A 154 3.67 -16.85 -9.99
N SER A 155 3.89 -15.75 -10.71
CA SER A 155 4.49 -14.52 -10.22
C SER A 155 3.45 -13.53 -9.66
N ILE A 156 2.16 -13.69 -9.97
CA ILE A 156 1.08 -12.78 -9.52
C ILE A 156 1.09 -12.64 -8.00
N PHE A 157 1.30 -13.73 -7.25
CA PHE A 157 1.34 -13.65 -5.79
C PHE A 157 2.48 -12.75 -5.29
N TRP A 158 3.65 -12.84 -5.92
CA TRP A 158 4.81 -12.00 -5.60
C TRP A 158 4.62 -10.56 -6.04
N ILE A 159 4.03 -10.35 -7.21
CA ILE A 159 3.68 -9.03 -7.72
C ILE A 159 2.69 -8.38 -6.77
N MET A 160 1.57 -9.02 -6.44
CA MET A 160 0.56 -8.47 -5.53
C MET A 160 1.13 -8.17 -4.13
N GLY A 161 2.07 -8.98 -3.66
CA GLY A 161 2.72 -8.81 -2.36
C GLY A 161 3.73 -7.66 -2.29
N GLY A 162 4.30 -7.22 -3.42
CA GLY A 162 5.33 -6.16 -3.46
C GLY A 162 4.99 -4.95 -4.32
N ALA A 163 3.99 -5.06 -5.19
CA ALA A 163 3.60 -4.03 -6.16
C ALA A 163 3.19 -2.70 -5.53
N PRO A 164 2.38 -2.67 -4.44
CA PRO A 164 1.91 -1.40 -3.86
C PRO A 164 3.06 -0.46 -3.49
N VAL A 165 4.21 -1.01 -3.08
CA VAL A 165 5.36 -0.25 -2.61
C VAL A 165 6.58 -0.42 -3.52
N LEU A 166 6.37 -0.90 -4.74
CA LEU A 166 7.42 -1.17 -5.73
C LEU A 166 8.25 0.09 -6.02
N PHE A 167 7.59 1.24 -6.20
CA PHE A 167 8.26 2.51 -6.45
C PHE A 167 9.22 2.88 -5.31
N SER A 168 8.74 2.82 -4.06
CA SER A 168 9.56 3.11 -2.88
C SER A 168 10.72 2.13 -2.73
N ALA A 169 10.51 0.85 -3.03
CA ALA A 169 11.56 -0.16 -3.00
C ALA A 169 12.66 0.12 -4.03
N ILE A 170 12.29 0.46 -5.27
CA ILE A 170 13.23 0.84 -6.33
C ILE A 170 14.01 2.09 -5.92
N LEU A 171 13.34 3.10 -5.36
CA LEU A 171 13.98 4.33 -4.91
C LEU A 171 15.01 4.05 -3.80
N ILE A 172 14.63 3.26 -2.78
CA ILE A 172 15.53 2.88 -1.68
C ILE A 172 16.72 2.09 -2.21
N ASN A 173 16.51 1.10 -3.09
CA ASN A 173 17.60 0.33 -3.69
C ASN A 173 18.53 1.20 -4.52
N SER A 174 17.99 2.14 -5.30
CA SER A 174 18.78 3.09 -6.08
C SER A 174 19.64 3.98 -5.19
N LEU A 175 19.13 4.43 -4.04
CA LEU A 175 19.89 5.23 -3.08
C LEU A 175 20.99 4.42 -2.37
N LEU A 176 20.78 3.11 -2.20
CA LEU A 176 21.77 2.19 -1.64
C LEU A 176 22.76 1.64 -2.67
N GLY A 177 22.60 1.97 -3.96
CA GLY A 177 23.43 1.44 -5.04
C GLY A 177 23.23 -0.06 -5.29
N GLN A 178 22.10 -0.63 -4.86
CA GLN A 178 21.76 -2.04 -5.05
C GLN A 178 21.10 -2.28 -6.41
N GLY A 179 21.38 -3.42 -7.02
CA GLY A 179 20.79 -3.80 -8.31
C GLY A 179 19.30 -4.15 -8.21
N MET A 180 18.57 -4.02 -9.33
CA MET A 180 17.12 -4.30 -9.37
C MET A 180 16.75 -5.74 -8.97
N ASN A 181 17.67 -6.70 -9.13
CA ASN A 181 17.46 -8.10 -8.77
C ASN A 181 17.25 -8.32 -7.26
N GLU A 182 17.71 -7.40 -6.40
CA GLU A 182 17.53 -7.46 -4.94
C GLU A 182 16.26 -6.75 -4.45
N THR A 183 15.47 -6.17 -5.35
CA THR A 183 14.25 -5.41 -5.02
C THR A 183 13.05 -6.24 -4.52
N PRO A 184 12.82 -7.49 -4.94
CA PRO A 184 11.56 -8.18 -4.63
C PRO A 184 11.31 -8.36 -3.13
N TRP A 185 12.31 -8.78 -2.36
CA TRP A 185 12.13 -9.03 -0.93
C TRP A 185 11.86 -7.72 -0.17
N LEU A 186 12.51 -6.63 -0.57
CA LEU A 186 12.35 -5.30 0.03
C LEU A 186 10.96 -4.74 -0.28
N ALA A 187 10.50 -4.87 -1.53
CA ALA A 187 9.16 -4.44 -1.93
C ALA A 187 8.06 -5.16 -1.13
N VAL A 188 8.20 -6.47 -0.94
CA VAL A 188 7.27 -7.28 -0.12
C VAL A 188 7.32 -6.85 1.35
N LEU A 189 8.51 -6.62 1.90
CA LEU A 189 8.68 -6.17 3.29
C LEU A 189 8.05 -4.79 3.51
N LEU A 190 8.32 -3.84 2.62
CA LEU A 190 7.76 -2.49 2.69
C LEU A 190 6.23 -2.51 2.56
N THR A 191 5.68 -3.37 1.71
CA THR A 191 4.23 -3.57 1.61
C THR A 191 3.63 -4.08 2.92
N ALA A 192 4.31 -5.03 3.59
CA ALA A 192 3.88 -5.51 4.90
C ALA A 192 3.87 -4.38 5.95
N VAL A 193 4.92 -3.56 5.96
CA VAL A 193 5.04 -2.40 6.87
C VAL A 193 3.96 -1.35 6.57
N GLU A 194 3.75 -1.01 5.30
CA GLU A 194 2.74 -0.04 4.87
C GLU A 194 1.34 -0.51 5.25
N LEU A 195 1.01 -1.78 5.01
CA LEU A 195 -0.27 -2.34 5.42
C LEU A 195 -0.46 -2.33 6.94
N ALA A 196 0.56 -2.72 7.70
CA ALA A 196 0.49 -2.72 9.17
C ALA A 196 0.30 -1.31 9.73
N LEU A 197 1.04 -0.32 9.21
CA LEU A 197 0.90 1.09 9.56
C LEU A 197 -0.49 1.63 9.18
N GLY A 198 -0.99 1.28 8.00
CA GLY A 198 -2.32 1.68 7.55
C GLY A 198 -3.42 1.14 8.45
N VAL A 199 -3.40 -0.16 8.77
CA VAL A 199 -4.36 -0.77 9.71
C VAL A 199 -4.26 -0.12 11.09
N TRP A 200 -3.05 0.19 11.57
CA TRP A 200 -2.87 0.89 12.84
C TRP A 200 -3.45 2.31 12.81
N LEU A 201 -3.21 3.09 11.75
CA LEU A 201 -3.74 4.44 11.58
C LEU A 201 -5.25 4.47 11.43
N VAL A 202 -5.85 3.45 10.78
CA VAL A 202 -7.30 3.26 10.72
C VAL A 202 -7.90 3.16 12.13
N GLN A 203 -7.20 2.54 13.07
CA GLN A 203 -7.66 2.43 14.46
C GLN A 203 -7.55 3.75 15.24
N GLN A 204 -6.71 4.70 14.79
CA GLN A 204 -6.53 5.99 15.45
C GLN A 204 -7.62 7.02 15.07
N GLY A 205 -8.42 6.74 14.04
CA GLY A 205 -9.58 7.55 13.68
C GLY A 205 -9.66 7.87 12.18
N PRO A 206 -10.83 8.32 11.69
CA PRO A 206 -11.13 8.44 10.26
C PRO A 206 -10.25 9.46 9.54
N ARG A 207 -9.91 10.59 10.16
CA ARG A 207 -9.07 11.64 9.55
C ARG A 207 -7.68 11.13 9.19
N ARG A 208 -7.03 10.44 10.13
CA ARG A 208 -5.70 9.85 9.94
C ARG A 208 -5.75 8.70 8.93
N ALA A 209 -6.81 7.90 9.00
CA ALA A 209 -7.06 6.83 8.03
C ALA A 209 -7.15 7.38 6.60
N ILE A 210 -7.97 8.40 6.36
CA ILE A 210 -8.15 8.98 5.02
C ILE A 210 -6.84 9.57 4.49
N ALA A 211 -6.14 10.37 5.30
CA ALA A 211 -4.85 10.94 4.91
C ALA A 211 -3.86 9.84 4.48
N TYR A 212 -3.79 8.76 5.25
CA TYR A 212 -2.92 7.64 4.94
C TYR A 212 -3.35 6.87 3.69
N ILE A 213 -4.65 6.61 3.51
CA ILE A 213 -5.19 5.93 2.32
C ILE A 213 -4.87 6.74 1.05
N VAL A 214 -4.96 8.08 1.10
CA VAL A 214 -4.58 8.95 -0.03
C VAL A 214 -3.09 8.82 -0.35
N ILE A 215 -2.22 8.76 0.67
CA ILE A 215 -0.77 8.54 0.47
C ILE A 215 -0.52 7.14 -0.12
N ALA A 216 -1.14 6.10 0.43
CA ALA A 216 -1.01 4.72 -0.06
C ALA A 216 -1.47 4.60 -1.51
N LEU A 217 -2.57 5.26 -1.87
CA LEU A 217 -3.05 5.35 -3.24
C LEU A 217 -2.01 6.00 -4.15
N LEU A 218 -1.42 7.12 -3.73
CA LEU A 218 -0.42 7.86 -4.50
C LEU A 218 0.81 6.97 -4.77
N VAL A 219 1.36 6.35 -3.72
CA VAL A 219 2.51 5.43 -3.82
C VAL A 219 2.20 4.24 -4.73
N SER A 220 1.03 3.63 -4.56
CA SER A 220 0.58 2.49 -5.37
C SER A 220 0.34 2.87 -6.82
N THR A 221 -0.18 4.07 -7.08
CA THR A 221 -0.35 4.60 -8.44
C THR A 221 1.00 4.77 -9.13
N PHE A 222 2.00 5.32 -8.45
CA PHE A 222 3.37 5.38 -9.00
C PHE A 222 3.98 4.01 -9.22
N GLY A 223 3.82 3.09 -8.26
CA GLY A 223 4.22 1.71 -8.42
C GLY A 223 3.60 1.08 -9.67
N SER A 224 2.33 1.38 -9.94
CA SER A 224 1.61 0.90 -11.11
C SER A 224 2.14 1.47 -12.43
N PHE A 225 2.43 2.78 -12.50
CA PHE A 225 3.11 3.38 -13.65
C PHE A 225 4.47 2.74 -13.93
N VAL A 226 5.28 2.55 -12.88
CA VAL A 226 6.60 1.91 -13.00
C VAL A 226 6.47 0.47 -13.46
N LEU A 227 5.55 -0.31 -12.88
CA LEU A 227 5.32 -1.69 -13.29
C LEU A 227 4.86 -1.77 -14.75
N ASN A 228 3.97 -0.86 -15.19
CA ASN A 228 3.53 -0.83 -16.59
C ASN A 228 4.70 -0.52 -17.54
N ALA A 229 5.56 0.43 -17.18
CA ALA A 229 6.77 0.71 -17.95
C ALA A 229 7.72 -0.49 -18.01
N LEU A 230 7.92 -1.21 -16.90
CA LEU A 230 8.77 -2.40 -16.84
C LEU A 230 8.22 -3.58 -17.64
N VAL A 231 6.91 -3.77 -17.67
CA VAL A 231 6.27 -4.84 -18.45
C VAL A 231 6.31 -4.54 -19.95
N ARG A 232 6.34 -3.25 -20.33
CA ARG A 232 6.40 -2.83 -21.74
C ARG A 232 7.83 -2.83 -22.30
N ALA A 233 8.86 -2.73 -21.47
CA ALA A 233 10.28 -2.65 -21.85
C ALA A 233 10.85 -4.01 -22.28
#